data_AF-A0A2N1UQG7-F1
#
_entry.id   AF-A0A2N1UQG7-F1
#
_cell.length_a   1.000
_cell.length_b   1.000
_cell.length_c   1.000
_cell.angle_alpha   90.00
_cell.angle_beta   90.00
_cell.angle_gamma   90.00
#
_symmetry.space_group_name_H-M   'P 1'
#
loop_
_entity.id
_entity.type
_entity.pdbx_description
1 polymer ?
#
loop_
_entity_poly.entity_id
_entity_poly.type
_entity_poly.pdbx_seq_one_letter_code
_entity_poly.pdbx_strand_id
1 'polypeptide(L)'
;NAELNDPDYRTRHQIKTVRIPMVSILQPVREPPDGIYEQQEVVVATSTMSQQDWARMRVFAWITQVVYYSKALQIPMMLIHALQGVPYQQLLWAFAEGPLPPGCEVLPQLRGFLQAQAGEILAGRFEYTPGADPNSGEKIWMYPDSFATQHLLYSPKLPAFFNEAAALLGPFATELPPGLLAESLAMSLALFGSQHPARQSFSLSLSWNLWDVYQQLLAGEPAELRREAWRFSRRQTATAYTITSELGSAQLSPSLDDEYSTNLLL
;
A
#
# COMPACT_ATOMS: atom_id res chain seq x y z
N ASN A 1 12.25 -26.25 -21.85
CA ASN A 1 11.11 -27.19 -21.87
C ASN A 1 10.52 -27.28 -20.47
N ALA A 2 9.60 -26.38 -20.14
CA ALA A 2 8.81 -26.48 -18.92
C ALA A 2 7.57 -27.33 -19.21
N GLU A 3 7.08 -28.06 -18.20
CA GLU A 3 5.81 -28.84 -18.27
C GLU A 3 4.63 -27.97 -18.75
N LEU A 4 4.66 -26.66 -18.44
CA LEU A 4 3.67 -25.70 -18.90
C LEU A 4 3.61 -25.51 -20.43
N ASN A 5 4.66 -25.89 -21.16
CA ASN A 5 4.68 -25.85 -22.63
C ASN A 5 4.16 -27.16 -23.27
N ASP A 6 3.85 -28.18 -22.49
CA ASP A 6 3.28 -29.44 -22.99
C ASP A 6 1.79 -29.24 -23.38
N PRO A 7 1.40 -29.50 -24.64
CA PRO A 7 0.01 -29.37 -25.09
C PRO A 7 -1.00 -30.22 -24.32
N ASP A 8 -0.62 -31.43 -23.91
CA ASP A 8 -1.48 -32.36 -23.17
C ASP A 8 -1.71 -31.83 -21.75
N TYR A 9 -0.67 -31.29 -21.12
CA TYR A 9 -0.77 -30.65 -19.82
C TYR A 9 -1.69 -29.42 -19.87
N ARG A 10 -1.49 -28.54 -20.86
CA ARG A 10 -2.34 -27.33 -21.03
C ARG A 10 -3.80 -27.69 -21.26
N THR A 11 -4.07 -28.71 -22.07
CA THR A 11 -5.42 -29.22 -22.33
C THR A 11 -6.05 -29.78 -21.06
N ARG A 12 -5.34 -30.66 -20.35
CA ARG A 12 -5.81 -31.28 -19.10
C ARG A 12 -6.19 -30.24 -18.05
N HIS A 13 -5.39 -29.19 -17.91
CA HIS A 13 -5.61 -28.15 -16.90
C HIS A 13 -6.37 -26.93 -17.40
N GLN A 14 -6.86 -26.94 -18.64
CA GLN A 14 -7.58 -25.84 -19.29
C GLN A 14 -6.81 -24.51 -19.18
N ILE A 15 -5.49 -24.55 -19.37
CA ILE A 15 -4.63 -23.38 -19.24
C ILE A 15 -4.94 -22.40 -20.37
N LYS A 16 -5.36 -21.19 -20.01
CA LYS A 16 -5.53 -20.06 -20.92
C LYS A 16 -4.45 -19.03 -20.67
N THR A 17 -3.95 -18.47 -21.76
CA THR A 17 -2.87 -17.50 -21.73
C THR A 17 -3.20 -16.31 -22.61
N VAL A 18 -2.48 -15.22 -22.37
CA VAL A 18 -2.44 -14.04 -23.22
C VAL A 18 -0.99 -13.72 -23.53
N ARG A 19 -0.72 -13.19 -24.72
CA ARG A 19 0.58 -12.64 -25.06
C ARG A 19 0.59 -11.16 -24.75
N ILE A 20 1.63 -10.72 -24.05
CA ILE A 20 1.84 -9.31 -23.73
C ILE A 20 3.25 -8.90 -24.14
N PRO A 21 3.47 -7.60 -24.44
CA PRO A 21 4.81 -7.07 -24.60
C PRO A 21 5.65 -7.29 -23.34
N MET A 22 6.87 -7.76 -23.53
CA MET A 22 7.88 -7.85 -22.49
C MET A 22 8.64 -6.52 -22.44
N VAL A 23 8.63 -5.88 -21.28
CA VAL A 23 9.42 -4.68 -21.01
C VAL A 23 10.10 -4.84 -19.65
N SER A 24 11.25 -4.21 -19.49
CA SER A 24 12.01 -4.27 -18.25
C SER A 24 11.51 -3.24 -17.26
N ILE A 25 11.17 -3.69 -16.06
CA ILE A 25 10.76 -2.80 -14.98
C ILE A 25 11.91 -1.86 -14.56
N LEU A 26 11.55 -0.65 -14.14
CA LEU A 26 12.44 0.45 -13.76
C LEU A 26 13.39 0.90 -14.88
N GLN A 27 13.13 0.47 -16.11
CA GLN A 27 13.81 1.00 -17.29
C GLN A 27 12.98 2.10 -17.94
N PRO A 28 13.64 3.04 -18.65
CA PRO A 28 12.96 4.06 -19.43
C PRO A 28 11.95 3.46 -20.40
N VAL A 29 10.80 4.13 -20.53
CA VAL A 29 9.80 3.77 -21.53
C VAL A 29 10.30 4.20 -22.91
N ARG A 30 10.74 3.21 -23.70
CA ARG A 30 11.28 3.40 -25.05
C ARG A 30 10.66 2.38 -25.99
N GLU A 31 10.44 2.81 -27.23
CA GLU A 31 10.07 1.91 -28.31
C GLU A 31 11.31 1.12 -28.79
N PRO A 32 11.16 -0.18 -29.12
CA PRO A 32 12.22 -0.95 -29.74
C PRO A 32 12.68 -0.31 -31.07
N PRO A 33 13.98 -0.35 -31.42
CA PRO A 33 14.50 0.27 -32.64
C PRO A 33 13.88 -0.27 -33.94
N ASP A 34 13.45 -1.53 -33.94
CA ASP A 34 12.79 -2.19 -35.05
C ASP A 34 11.24 -2.12 -34.96
N GLY A 35 10.71 -1.47 -33.93
CA GLY A 35 9.27 -1.40 -33.66
C GLY A 35 8.64 -2.71 -33.17
N ILE A 36 9.43 -3.75 -32.90
CA ILE A 36 8.94 -5.07 -32.52
C ILE A 36 9.22 -5.31 -31.04
N TYR A 37 8.14 -5.37 -30.24
CA TYR A 37 8.27 -5.78 -28.84
C TYR A 37 8.45 -7.30 -28.73
N GLU A 38 9.45 -7.73 -27.98
CA GLU A 38 9.50 -9.10 -27.46
C GLU A 38 8.19 -9.41 -26.71
N GLN A 39 7.69 -10.63 -26.84
CA GLN A 39 6.41 -11.03 -26.26
C GLN A 39 6.63 -12.12 -25.22
N GLN A 40 5.93 -12.03 -24.10
CA GLN A 40 5.83 -13.08 -23.11
C GLN A 40 4.41 -13.63 -23.03
N GLU A 41 4.28 -14.89 -22.61
CA GLU A 41 3.00 -15.55 -22.44
C GLU A 41 2.63 -15.59 -20.95
N VAL A 42 1.48 -15.01 -20.60
CA VAL A 42 0.99 -14.93 -19.21
C VAL A 42 -0.20 -15.86 -19.05
N VAL A 43 -0.17 -16.73 -18.04
CA VAL A 43 -1.32 -17.56 -17.66
C VAL A 43 -2.36 -16.70 -16.97
N VAL A 44 -3.57 -16.68 -17.53
CA VAL A 44 -4.70 -15.87 -17.04
C VAL A 44 -5.92 -16.69 -16.65
N ALA A 45 -5.92 -18.00 -16.91
CA ALA A 45 -6.92 -18.90 -16.36
C ALA A 45 -6.44 -20.35 -16.35
N THR A 46 -7.07 -21.14 -15.49
CA THR A 46 -6.95 -22.60 -15.43
C THR A 46 -8.33 -23.21 -15.17
N SER A 47 -8.40 -24.54 -15.14
CA SER A 47 -9.60 -25.29 -14.73
C SER A 47 -10.12 -24.93 -13.33
N THR A 48 -9.30 -24.36 -12.45
CA THR A 48 -9.66 -24.00 -11.07
C THR A 48 -9.71 -22.48 -10.83
N MET A 49 -9.37 -21.66 -11.83
CA MET A 49 -9.36 -20.21 -11.70
C MET A 49 -9.76 -19.56 -13.03
N SER A 50 -10.91 -18.88 -13.03
CA SER A 50 -11.39 -18.15 -14.21
C SER A 50 -10.53 -16.91 -14.49
N GLN A 51 -10.67 -16.31 -15.68
CA GLN A 51 -10.02 -15.02 -15.98
C GLN A 51 -10.51 -13.90 -15.06
N GLN A 52 -11.78 -13.93 -14.66
CA GLN A 52 -12.34 -12.97 -13.73
C GLN A 52 -11.73 -13.12 -12.34
N ASP A 53 -11.58 -14.35 -11.85
CA ASP A 53 -10.95 -14.61 -10.55
C ASP A 53 -9.45 -14.30 -10.57
N TRP A 54 -8.78 -14.54 -11.70
CA TRP A 54 -7.39 -14.11 -11.91
C TRP A 54 -7.26 -12.58 -11.78
N ALA A 55 -8.15 -11.81 -12.41
CA ALA A 55 -8.13 -10.35 -12.33
C ALA A 55 -8.41 -9.87 -10.91
N ARG A 56 -9.40 -10.46 -10.23
CA ARG A 56 -9.73 -10.17 -8.82
C ARG A 56 -8.54 -10.46 -7.90
N MET A 57 -7.92 -11.62 -8.05
CA MET A 57 -6.73 -12.02 -7.30
C MET A 57 -5.59 -11.03 -7.53
N ARG A 58 -5.38 -10.61 -8.78
CA ARG A 58 -4.31 -9.67 -9.11
C ARG A 58 -4.54 -8.29 -8.48
N VAL A 59 -5.76 -7.78 -8.53
CA VAL A 59 -6.13 -6.51 -7.84
C VAL A 59 -5.99 -6.65 -6.34
N PHE A 60 -6.43 -7.76 -5.74
CA PHE A 60 -6.26 -8.03 -4.31
C PHE A 60 -4.78 -8.00 -3.91
N ALA A 61 -3.90 -8.63 -4.72
CA ALA A 61 -2.47 -8.63 -4.48
C ALA A 61 -1.89 -7.21 -4.52
N TRP A 62 -2.22 -6.41 -5.55
CA TRP A 62 -1.75 -5.03 -5.65
C TRP A 62 -2.28 -4.12 -4.56
N ILE A 63 -3.57 -4.24 -4.19
CA ILE A 63 -4.14 -3.51 -3.04
C ILE A 63 -3.37 -3.87 -1.78
N THR A 64 -3.12 -5.16 -1.54
CA THR A 64 -2.34 -5.62 -0.38
C THR A 64 -0.94 -5.02 -0.36
N GLN A 65 -0.28 -4.92 -1.51
CA GLN A 65 1.02 -4.23 -1.62
C GLN A 65 0.90 -2.75 -1.24
N VAL A 66 -0.10 -2.05 -1.77
CA VAL A 66 -0.32 -0.61 -1.51
C VAL A 66 -0.69 -0.32 -0.07
N VAL A 67 -1.55 -1.13 0.58
CA VAL A 67 -2.06 -0.80 1.92
C VAL A 67 -1.22 -1.39 3.04
N TYR A 68 -0.63 -2.57 2.85
CA TYR A 68 0.05 -3.29 3.92
C TYR A 68 1.57 -3.31 3.73
N TYR A 69 2.07 -3.79 2.59
CA TYR A 69 3.51 -3.98 2.40
C TYR A 69 4.29 -2.69 2.12
N SER A 70 3.64 -1.67 1.57
CA SER A 70 4.18 -0.29 1.52
C SER A 70 4.31 0.36 2.91
N LYS A 71 3.72 -0.29 3.93
CA LYS A 71 3.57 0.17 5.32
C LYS A 71 2.61 1.34 5.51
N ALA A 72 1.79 1.68 4.50
CA ALA A 72 0.79 2.75 4.61
C ALA A 72 -0.20 2.52 5.78
N LEU A 73 -0.73 1.32 5.94
CA LEU A 73 -1.74 0.97 6.95
C LEU A 73 -1.36 -0.27 7.77
N GLN A 74 -0.07 -0.62 7.79
CA GLN A 74 0.40 -1.82 8.48
C GLN A 74 0.15 -1.76 10.00
N ILE A 75 0.49 -0.65 10.65
CA ILE A 75 0.31 -0.47 12.11
C ILE A 75 -1.17 -0.64 12.52
N PRO A 76 -2.14 0.11 11.97
CA PRO A 76 -3.53 -0.04 12.38
C PRO A 76 -4.06 -1.46 12.13
N MET A 77 -3.71 -2.10 11.01
CA MET A 77 -4.14 -3.47 10.74
C MET A 77 -3.52 -4.49 11.70
N MET A 78 -2.24 -4.35 12.03
CA MET A 78 -1.56 -5.21 13.00
C MET A 78 -2.16 -5.09 14.40
N LEU A 79 -2.53 -3.87 14.83
CA LEU A 79 -3.17 -3.65 16.12
C LEU A 79 -4.57 -4.27 16.19
N ILE A 80 -5.39 -4.06 15.16
CA ILE A 80 -6.73 -4.67 15.09
C ILE A 80 -6.60 -6.20 15.13
N HIS A 81 -5.67 -6.77 14.38
CA HIS A 81 -5.43 -8.21 14.39
C HIS A 81 -4.97 -8.70 15.77
N ALA A 82 -3.95 -8.07 16.35
CA ALA A 82 -3.34 -8.52 17.60
C ALA A 82 -4.28 -8.39 18.81
N LEU A 83 -5.09 -7.32 18.87
CA LEU A 83 -5.92 -7.02 20.04
C LEU A 83 -7.33 -7.61 19.96
N GLN A 84 -7.86 -7.82 18.75
CA GLN A 84 -9.25 -8.30 18.55
C GLN A 84 -9.33 -9.60 17.74
N GLY A 85 -8.21 -10.13 17.27
CA GLY A 85 -8.17 -11.39 16.52
C GLY A 85 -8.76 -11.32 15.11
N VAL A 86 -9.03 -10.12 14.57
CA VAL A 86 -9.59 -9.97 13.22
C VAL A 86 -8.58 -10.52 12.19
N PRO A 87 -8.96 -11.46 11.31
CA PRO A 87 -8.03 -12.00 10.31
C PRO A 87 -7.58 -10.93 9.31
N TYR A 88 -6.29 -10.90 8.96
CA TYR A 88 -5.76 -10.00 7.91
C TYR A 88 -6.53 -10.12 6.60
N GLN A 89 -7.00 -11.33 6.26
CA GLN A 89 -7.83 -11.54 5.08
C GLN A 89 -9.06 -10.63 5.09
N GLN A 90 -9.77 -10.49 6.21
CA GLN A 90 -10.95 -9.63 6.30
C GLN A 90 -10.58 -8.15 6.13
N LEU A 91 -9.51 -7.72 6.79
CA LEU A 91 -9.01 -6.34 6.70
C LEU A 91 -8.60 -6.00 5.27
N LEU A 92 -7.77 -6.82 4.63
CA LEU A 92 -7.30 -6.60 3.26
C LEU A 92 -8.45 -6.69 2.24
N TRP A 93 -9.38 -7.62 2.45
CA TRP A 93 -10.56 -7.76 1.60
C TRP A 93 -11.45 -6.53 1.66
N ALA A 94 -11.58 -5.89 2.83
CA ALA A 94 -12.32 -4.64 2.97
C ALA A 94 -11.77 -3.56 2.03
N PHE A 95 -10.45 -3.49 1.83
CA PHE A 95 -9.81 -2.54 0.89
C PHE A 95 -9.90 -2.97 -0.57
N ALA A 96 -9.89 -4.26 -0.88
CA ALA A 96 -9.90 -4.74 -2.26
C ALA A 96 -11.31 -4.79 -2.87
N GLU A 97 -12.27 -5.38 -2.14
CA GLU A 97 -13.61 -5.69 -2.67
C GLU A 97 -14.76 -5.32 -1.71
N GLY A 98 -14.48 -4.98 -0.46
CA GLY A 98 -15.50 -4.59 0.51
C GLY A 98 -16.27 -3.32 0.11
N PRO A 99 -17.49 -3.12 0.62
CA PRO A 99 -18.24 -1.89 0.39
C PRO A 99 -17.45 -0.69 0.91
N LEU A 100 -17.37 0.37 0.10
CA LEU A 100 -16.70 1.60 0.49
C LEU A 100 -17.66 2.51 1.27
N PRO A 101 -17.19 3.18 2.34
CA PRO A 101 -17.96 4.20 3.02
C PRO A 101 -18.46 5.30 2.07
N PRO A 102 -19.62 5.92 2.34
CA PRO A 102 -20.08 7.08 1.58
C PRO A 102 -19.05 8.21 1.61
N GLY A 103 -18.86 8.91 0.49
CA GLY A 103 -17.95 10.06 0.40
C GLY A 103 -16.48 9.71 0.18
N CYS A 104 -16.12 8.43 0.03
CA CYS A 104 -14.77 8.05 -0.41
C CYS A 104 -14.51 8.54 -1.84
N GLU A 105 -13.35 9.15 -2.06
CA GLU A 105 -12.87 9.59 -3.37
C GLU A 105 -11.61 8.84 -3.80
N VAL A 106 -10.68 8.59 -2.89
CA VAL A 106 -9.36 8.06 -3.18
C VAL A 106 -9.39 6.54 -3.36
N LEU A 107 -10.04 5.81 -2.46
CA LEU A 107 -10.14 4.34 -2.53
C LEU A 107 -10.85 3.84 -3.80
N PRO A 108 -11.98 4.43 -4.27
CA PRO A 108 -12.57 4.05 -5.56
C PRO A 108 -11.61 4.28 -6.74
N GLN A 109 -10.87 5.39 -6.73
CA GLN A 109 -9.89 5.69 -7.80
C GLN A 109 -8.75 4.68 -7.81
N LEU A 110 -8.21 4.35 -6.64
CA LEU A 110 -7.17 3.34 -6.48
C LEU A 110 -7.65 1.97 -7.00
N ARG A 111 -8.84 1.52 -6.58
CA ARG A 111 -9.42 0.27 -7.07
C ARG A 111 -9.64 0.28 -8.57
N GLY A 112 -10.24 1.35 -9.08
CA GLY A 112 -10.54 1.51 -10.51
C GLY A 112 -9.28 1.46 -11.37
N PHE A 113 -8.20 2.13 -10.93
CA PHE A 113 -6.90 2.07 -11.60
C PHE A 113 -6.36 0.63 -11.67
N LEU A 114 -6.33 -0.08 -10.53
CA LEU A 114 -5.78 -1.44 -10.48
C LEU A 114 -6.65 -2.44 -11.26
N GLN A 115 -7.98 -2.28 -11.23
CA GLN A 115 -8.92 -3.07 -12.03
C GLN A 115 -8.72 -2.83 -13.53
N ALA A 116 -8.55 -1.58 -13.93
CA ALA A 116 -8.26 -1.24 -15.32
C ALA A 116 -6.96 -1.91 -15.78
N GLN A 117 -5.91 -1.84 -14.96
CA GLN A 117 -4.61 -2.47 -15.27
C GLN A 117 -4.69 -3.99 -15.41
N ALA A 118 -5.50 -4.67 -14.57
CA ALA A 118 -5.75 -6.10 -14.78
C ALA A 118 -6.45 -6.37 -16.12
N GLY A 119 -7.37 -5.48 -16.53
CA GLY A 119 -8.02 -5.51 -17.84
C GLY A 119 -7.06 -5.29 -19.01
N GLU A 120 -6.08 -4.39 -18.87
CA GLU A 120 -5.02 -4.18 -19.85
C GLU A 120 -4.26 -5.48 -20.13
N ILE A 121 -3.85 -6.20 -19.07
CA ILE A 121 -3.13 -7.47 -19.21
C ILE A 121 -4.01 -8.52 -19.92
N LEU A 122 -5.27 -8.65 -19.51
CA LEU A 122 -6.21 -9.58 -20.15
C LEU A 122 -6.44 -9.25 -21.63
N ALA A 123 -6.29 -7.97 -22.02
CA ALA A 123 -6.38 -7.52 -23.40
C ALA A 123 -5.07 -7.68 -24.19
N GLY A 124 -4.03 -8.30 -23.62
CA GLY A 124 -2.73 -8.49 -24.28
C GLY A 124 -1.84 -7.24 -24.25
N ARG A 125 -2.14 -6.26 -23.39
CA ARG A 125 -1.35 -5.03 -23.22
C ARG A 125 -0.34 -5.17 -22.08
N PHE A 126 0.46 -4.12 -21.86
CA PHE A 126 1.57 -4.14 -20.91
C PHE A 126 1.15 -4.51 -19.49
N GLU A 127 1.96 -5.36 -18.83
CA GLU A 127 1.81 -5.67 -17.40
C GLU A 127 2.14 -4.50 -16.49
N TYR A 128 3.11 -3.69 -16.90
CA TYR A 128 3.59 -2.55 -16.15
C TYR A 128 2.92 -1.25 -16.61
N THR A 129 2.87 -0.29 -15.70
CA THR A 129 2.36 1.06 -15.99
C THR A 129 3.53 2.03 -16.14
N PRO A 130 3.48 2.97 -17.08
CA PRO A 130 4.44 4.06 -17.12
C PRO A 130 4.25 5.03 -15.95
N GLY A 131 5.33 5.38 -15.26
CA GLY A 131 5.36 6.41 -14.23
C GLY A 131 6.63 7.24 -14.29
N ALA A 132 6.67 8.36 -13.57
CA ALA A 132 7.89 9.18 -13.49
C ALA A 132 8.81 8.63 -12.39
N ASP A 133 10.09 8.45 -12.71
CA ASP A 133 11.12 8.15 -11.72
C ASP A 133 11.22 9.33 -10.74
N PRO A 134 11.10 9.10 -9.42
CA PRO A 134 11.10 10.18 -8.43
C PRO A 134 12.45 10.92 -8.32
N ASN A 135 13.55 10.33 -8.80
CA ASN A 135 14.88 10.93 -8.75
C ASN A 135 15.21 11.70 -10.04
N SER A 136 14.86 11.16 -11.21
CA SER A 136 15.25 11.73 -12.51
C SER A 136 14.11 12.44 -13.24
N GLY A 137 12.85 12.15 -12.89
CA GLY A 137 11.66 12.59 -13.64
C GLY A 137 11.46 11.87 -14.96
N GLU A 138 12.35 10.96 -15.37
CA GLU A 138 12.21 10.17 -16.60
C GLU A 138 11.03 9.20 -16.49
N LYS A 139 10.32 8.99 -17.60
CA LYS A 139 9.22 8.02 -17.64
C LYS A 139 9.79 6.60 -17.69
N ILE A 140 9.48 5.79 -16.68
CA ILE A 140 9.94 4.40 -16.51
C ILE A 140 8.75 3.43 -16.39
N TRP A 141 9.00 2.15 -16.68
CA TRP A 141 8.03 1.08 -16.42
C TRP A 141 7.99 0.73 -14.92
N MET A 142 6.81 0.69 -14.32
CA MET A 142 6.61 0.43 -12.90
C MET A 142 5.60 -0.69 -12.65
N TYR A 143 5.76 -1.40 -11.55
CA TYR A 143 4.67 -2.23 -11.02
C TYR A 143 3.46 -1.34 -10.72
N PRO A 144 2.23 -1.79 -11.02
CA PRO A 144 1.02 -0.99 -10.78
C PRO A 144 0.85 -0.56 -9.33
N ASP A 145 1.16 -1.43 -8.37
CA ASP A 145 1.15 -1.10 -6.93
C ASP A 145 2.21 -0.06 -6.56
N SER A 146 3.41 -0.14 -7.14
CA SER A 146 4.49 0.81 -6.89
C SER A 146 4.15 2.19 -7.46
N PHE A 147 3.58 2.23 -8.66
CA PHE A 147 3.04 3.47 -9.24
C PHE A 147 1.93 4.07 -8.37
N ALA A 148 0.96 3.26 -7.95
CA ALA A 148 -0.14 3.73 -7.10
C ALA A 148 0.36 4.25 -5.74
N THR A 149 1.32 3.56 -5.14
CA THR A 149 1.96 3.95 -3.87
C THR A 149 2.69 5.28 -4.01
N GLN A 150 3.50 5.44 -5.06
CA GLN A 150 4.21 6.70 -5.33
C GLN A 150 3.21 7.82 -5.61
N HIS A 151 2.21 7.59 -6.46
CA HIS A 151 1.22 8.60 -6.78
C HIS A 151 0.44 9.05 -5.52
N LEU A 152 0.10 8.12 -4.62
CA LEU A 152 -0.53 8.43 -3.35
C LEU A 152 0.40 9.25 -2.44
N LEU A 153 1.66 8.84 -2.30
CA LEU A 153 2.66 9.50 -1.44
C LEU A 153 2.91 10.97 -1.85
N TYR A 154 2.91 11.25 -3.15
CA TYR A 154 3.13 12.60 -3.71
C TYR A 154 1.82 13.39 -3.88
N SER A 155 0.66 12.79 -3.59
CA SER A 155 -0.64 13.44 -3.76
C SER A 155 -0.99 14.35 -2.59
N PRO A 156 -1.63 15.52 -2.83
CA PRO A 156 -2.30 16.28 -1.77
C PRO A 156 -3.48 15.51 -1.15
N LYS A 157 -3.95 14.42 -1.77
CA LYS A 157 -5.03 13.57 -1.25
C LYS A 157 -4.57 12.52 -0.24
N LEU A 158 -3.28 12.50 0.14
CA LEU A 158 -2.77 11.54 1.12
C LEU A 158 -3.55 11.58 2.46
N PRO A 159 -3.87 12.75 3.06
CA PRO A 159 -4.69 12.80 4.26
C PRO A 159 -6.11 12.24 4.04
N ALA A 160 -6.72 12.52 2.88
CA ALA A 160 -8.03 11.98 2.54
C ALA A 160 -8.03 10.44 2.46
N PHE A 161 -6.99 9.83 1.89
CA PHE A 161 -6.82 8.37 1.90
C PHE A 161 -6.80 7.80 3.33
N PHE A 162 -6.09 8.44 4.26
CA PHE A 162 -6.04 7.98 5.66
C PHE A 162 -7.37 8.17 6.38
N ASN A 163 -8.13 9.23 6.08
CA ASN A 163 -9.48 9.42 6.60
C ASN A 163 -10.45 8.34 6.08
N GLU A 164 -10.37 8.01 4.78
CA GLU A 164 -11.15 6.91 4.20
C GLU A 164 -10.77 5.56 4.80
N ALA A 165 -9.47 5.33 5.03
CA ALA A 165 -8.98 4.14 5.72
C ALA A 165 -9.51 4.04 7.16
N ALA A 166 -9.60 5.17 7.88
CA ALA A 166 -10.21 5.22 9.21
C ALA A 166 -11.67 4.77 9.17
N ALA A 167 -12.46 5.30 8.23
CA ALA A 167 -13.85 4.94 8.05
C ALA A 167 -14.03 3.46 7.67
N LEU A 168 -13.13 2.91 6.85
CA LEU A 168 -13.16 1.52 6.41
C LEU A 168 -12.71 0.54 7.51
N LEU A 169 -11.73 0.92 8.34
CA LEU A 169 -11.21 0.11 9.45
C LEU A 169 -12.05 0.21 10.72
N GLY A 170 -12.79 1.30 10.92
CA GLY A 170 -13.62 1.55 12.11
C GLY A 170 -14.52 0.39 12.52
N PRO A 171 -15.26 -0.27 11.59
CA PRO A 171 -16.09 -1.44 11.91
C PRO A 171 -15.30 -2.64 12.47
N PHE A 172 -14.00 -2.75 12.18
CA PHE A 172 -13.15 -3.81 12.71
C PHE A 172 -12.49 -3.43 14.04
N ALA A 173 -12.53 -2.15 14.42
CA ALA A 173 -11.80 -1.57 15.55
C ALA A 173 -12.69 -1.25 16.76
N THR A 174 -13.87 -1.88 16.86
CA THR A 174 -14.92 -1.52 17.83
C THR A 174 -14.56 -1.73 19.30
N GLU A 175 -13.65 -2.65 19.60
CA GLU A 175 -13.21 -2.97 20.96
C GLU A 175 -11.83 -2.38 21.28
N LEU A 176 -11.23 -1.63 20.33
CA LEU A 176 -9.98 -0.94 20.61
C LEU A 176 -10.21 0.16 21.65
N PRO A 177 -9.21 0.42 22.52
CA PRO A 177 -9.23 1.58 23.40
C PRO A 177 -9.54 2.88 22.64
N PRO A 178 -10.32 3.81 23.23
CA PRO A 178 -10.66 5.08 22.59
C PRO A 178 -9.42 5.82 22.09
N GLY A 179 -9.48 6.30 20.85
CA GLY A 179 -8.40 7.03 20.19
C GLY A 179 -7.27 6.16 19.63
N LEU A 180 -7.18 4.87 19.97
CA LEU A 180 -6.07 4.01 19.53
C LEU A 180 -6.00 3.88 18.00
N LEU A 181 -7.15 3.64 17.34
CA LEU A 181 -7.20 3.58 15.87
C LEU A 181 -6.72 4.90 15.25
N ALA A 182 -7.23 6.03 15.73
CA ALA A 182 -6.88 7.35 15.21
C ALA A 182 -5.38 7.65 15.37
N GLU A 183 -4.80 7.37 16.54
CA GLU A 183 -3.37 7.57 16.79
C GLU A 183 -2.50 6.60 15.96
N SER A 184 -2.95 5.36 15.75
CA SER A 184 -2.25 4.41 14.87
C SER A 184 -2.23 4.83 13.41
N LEU A 185 -3.33 5.43 12.93
CA LEU A 185 -3.40 6.02 11.59
C LEU A 185 -2.53 7.27 11.49
N ALA A 186 -2.49 8.12 12.51
CA ALA A 186 -1.60 9.29 12.54
C ALA A 186 -0.12 8.87 12.49
N MET A 187 0.27 7.86 13.27
CA MET A 187 1.62 7.28 13.23
C MET A 187 1.95 6.71 11.85
N SER A 188 1.03 5.93 11.27
CA SER A 188 1.18 5.37 9.94
C SER A 188 1.29 6.45 8.85
N LEU A 189 0.51 7.52 8.93
CA LEU A 189 0.59 8.67 8.03
C LEU A 189 1.95 9.37 8.13
N ALA A 190 2.42 9.64 9.35
CA ALA A 190 3.74 10.25 9.55
C ALA A 190 4.86 9.38 8.99
N LEU A 191 4.84 8.07 9.26
CA LEU A 191 5.83 7.12 8.76
C LEU A 191 5.79 6.99 7.24
N PHE A 192 4.61 6.77 6.66
CA PHE A 192 4.44 6.64 5.22
C PHE A 192 4.79 7.94 4.49
N GLY A 193 4.25 9.07 4.95
CA GLY A 193 4.54 10.40 4.41
C GLY A 193 6.03 10.74 4.45
N SER A 194 6.75 10.24 5.45
CA SER A 194 8.19 10.47 5.58
C SER A 194 9.06 9.71 4.57
N GLN A 195 8.48 8.83 3.76
CA GLN A 195 9.15 8.27 2.58
C GLN A 195 9.32 9.34 1.47
N HIS A 196 8.53 10.41 1.51
CA HIS A 196 8.68 11.54 0.58
C HIS A 196 9.96 12.33 0.91
N PRO A 197 10.82 12.67 -0.08
CA PRO A 197 12.07 13.38 0.16
C PRO A 197 11.93 14.71 0.91
N ALA A 198 10.85 15.45 0.67
CA ALA A 198 10.56 16.71 1.37
C ALA A 198 9.98 16.55 2.80
N ARG A 199 9.69 15.33 3.26
CA ARG A 199 9.00 15.07 4.56
C ARG A 199 9.74 14.05 5.43
N GLN A 200 11.05 13.91 5.26
CA GLN A 200 11.86 12.84 5.85
C GLN A 200 11.92 12.81 7.39
N SER A 201 11.55 13.91 8.05
CA SER A 201 11.56 14.03 9.51
C SER A 201 10.17 14.43 10.01
N PHE A 202 9.81 13.92 11.19
CA PHE A 202 8.57 14.30 11.88
C PHE A 202 8.76 14.27 13.40
N SER A 203 7.89 14.96 14.12
CA SER A 203 7.72 14.88 15.57
C SER A 203 6.24 14.71 15.86
N LEU A 204 5.85 13.61 16.51
CA LEU A 204 4.47 13.27 16.75
C LEU A 204 4.27 12.93 18.23
N SER A 205 3.29 13.57 18.88
CA SER A 205 2.92 13.29 20.26
C SER A 205 1.65 12.44 20.29
N LEU A 206 1.71 11.27 20.90
CA LEU A 206 0.60 10.31 21.00
C LEU A 206 0.41 9.86 22.45
N SER A 207 -0.74 9.26 22.74
CA SER A 207 -1.08 8.73 24.06
C SER A 207 -0.67 7.27 24.24
N TRP A 208 -0.17 6.60 23.20
CA TRP A 208 0.14 5.18 23.19
C TRP A 208 1.58 4.91 22.73
N ASN A 209 2.21 3.88 23.28
CA ASN A 209 3.56 3.41 22.92
C ASN A 209 3.61 2.65 21.58
N LEU A 210 2.97 3.19 20.54
CA LEU A 210 2.66 2.48 19.30
C LEU A 210 3.89 1.93 18.57
N TRP A 211 5.01 2.65 18.61
CA TRP A 211 6.24 2.18 17.96
C TRP A 211 6.77 0.91 18.62
N ASP A 212 6.83 0.89 19.95
CA ASP A 212 7.33 -0.26 20.72
C ASP A 212 6.41 -1.47 20.48
N VAL A 213 5.10 -1.28 20.57
CA VAL A 213 4.09 -2.31 20.30
C VAL A 213 4.25 -2.85 18.88
N TYR A 214 4.41 -1.97 17.89
CA TYR A 214 4.60 -2.38 16.50
C TYR A 214 5.88 -3.22 16.31
N GLN A 215 7.01 -2.83 16.91
CA GLN A 215 8.25 -3.61 16.84
C GLN A 215 8.13 -4.97 17.50
N GLN A 216 7.49 -5.05 18.68
CA GLN A 216 7.23 -6.30 19.39
C GLN A 216 6.34 -7.24 18.55
N LEU A 217 5.24 -6.71 17.99
CA LEU A 217 4.35 -7.48 17.14
C LEU A 217 5.05 -7.99 15.86
N LEU A 218 5.95 -7.20 15.26
CA LEU A 218 6.77 -7.65 14.13
C LEU A 218 7.74 -8.77 14.50
N ALA A 219 8.29 -8.72 15.72
CA ALA A 219 9.19 -9.75 16.24
C ALA A 219 8.44 -11.02 16.69
N GLY A 220 7.10 -11.01 16.70
CA GLY A 220 6.30 -12.11 17.26
C GLY A 220 6.37 -12.18 18.79
N GLU A 221 6.77 -11.08 19.43
CA GLU A 221 6.88 -10.97 20.89
C GLU A 221 5.54 -10.49 21.48
N PRO A 222 5.25 -10.85 22.75
CA PRO A 222 4.12 -10.26 23.47
C PRO A 222 4.28 -8.74 23.53
N ALA A 223 3.25 -8.02 23.08
CA ALA A 223 3.25 -6.57 23.08
C ALA A 223 2.40 -6.02 24.22
N GLU A 224 2.95 -5.06 24.97
CA GLU A 224 2.23 -4.37 26.05
C GLU A 224 1.82 -2.97 25.60
N LEU A 225 0.51 -2.75 25.50
CA LEU A 225 -0.06 -1.45 25.16
C LEU A 225 -0.17 -0.58 26.43
N ARG A 226 0.55 0.54 26.44
CA ARG A 226 0.64 1.47 27.57
C ARG A 226 0.14 2.85 27.18
N ARG A 227 -0.70 3.44 28.03
CA ARG A 227 -1.28 4.77 27.82
C ARG A 227 -0.53 5.84 28.61
N GLU A 228 0.38 6.53 27.95
CA GLU A 228 1.21 7.59 28.53
C GLU A 228 1.47 8.68 27.48
N ALA A 229 2.03 9.83 27.86
CA ALA A 229 2.40 10.83 26.86
C ALA A 229 3.69 10.39 26.15
N TRP A 230 3.58 9.93 24.91
CA TRP A 230 4.70 9.48 24.09
C TRP A 230 5.04 10.52 23.03
N ARG A 231 6.32 10.81 22.89
CA ARG A 231 6.84 11.60 21.78
C ARG A 231 7.63 10.69 20.85
N PHE A 232 7.25 10.68 19.58
CA PHE A 232 7.94 10.00 18.51
C PHE A 232 8.65 11.01 17.64
N SER A 233 9.92 10.78 17.36
CA SER A 233 10.63 11.57 16.36
C SER A 233 11.39 10.69 15.39
N ARG A 234 11.28 11.00 14.10
CA ARG A 234 12.15 10.44 13.07
C ARG A 234 13.17 11.50 12.69
N ARG A 235 14.44 11.17 12.87
CA ARG A 235 15.56 11.94 12.33
C ARG A 235 16.29 11.09 11.31
N GLN A 236 16.54 11.66 10.14
CA GLN A 236 17.37 11.04 9.13
C GLN A 236 18.82 11.52 9.31
N THR A 237 19.75 10.59 9.48
CA THR A 237 21.19 10.84 9.34
C THR A 237 21.63 10.43 7.93
N ALA A 238 22.89 10.71 7.56
CA ALA A 238 23.40 10.45 6.21
C ALA A 238 23.31 8.96 5.77
N THR A 239 23.21 8.01 6.70
CA THR A 239 23.24 6.56 6.40
C THR A 239 22.15 5.73 7.07
N ALA A 240 21.35 6.31 7.97
CA ALA A 240 20.27 5.62 8.66
C ALA A 240 19.16 6.59 9.07
N TYR A 241 17.99 6.06 9.41
CA TYR A 241 17.01 6.80 10.20
C TYR A 241 16.80 6.07 11.52
N THR A 242 16.48 6.84 12.55
CA THR A 242 16.12 6.29 13.85
C THR A 242 14.79 6.89 14.25
N ILE A 243 13.87 6.02 14.66
CA ILE A 243 12.66 6.43 15.33
C ILE A 243 12.94 6.29 16.81
N THR A 244 12.81 7.41 17.51
CA THR A 244 12.98 7.48 18.97
C THR A 244 11.61 7.63 19.60
N SER A 245 11.35 6.85 20.64
CA SER A 245 10.19 6.97 21.53
C SER A 245 10.69 7.43 22.90
N GLU A 246 10.15 8.53 23.40
CA GLU A 246 10.44 9.04 24.73
C GLU A 246 9.16 9.45 25.44
N LEU A 247 9.15 9.33 26.78
CA LEU A 247 8.06 9.85 27.59
C LEU A 247 8.11 11.38 27.57
N GLY A 248 7.09 11.98 27.00
CA GLY A 248 6.92 13.42 26.91
C GLY A 248 6.35 14.01 28.20
N SER A 249 6.72 15.26 28.50
CA SER A 249 5.93 16.11 29.39
C SER A 249 4.62 16.48 28.68
N ALA A 250 3.46 16.30 29.34
CA ALA A 250 2.13 16.48 28.76
C ALA A 250 1.94 17.85 28.07
N GLN A 251 2.17 17.89 26.75
CA GLN A 251 1.69 18.94 25.85
C GLN A 251 1.18 18.23 24.60
N LEU A 252 -0.15 18.13 24.50
CA LEU A 252 -0.86 17.56 23.35
C LEU A 252 -0.67 18.49 22.15
N SER A 253 -0.23 17.95 21.01
CA SER A 253 -0.17 18.68 19.73
C SER A 253 -1.58 18.84 19.12
N PRO A 254 -1.81 19.88 18.29
CA PRO A 254 -3.11 20.12 17.68
C PRO A 254 -3.42 19.13 16.54
N SER A 255 -4.69 19.12 16.11
CA SER A 255 -5.30 18.15 15.19
C SER A 255 -4.64 18.05 13.80
N LEU A 256 -4.95 16.95 13.10
CA LEU A 256 -4.47 16.54 11.76
C LEU A 256 -4.44 17.63 10.67
N ASP A 257 -5.17 18.73 10.82
CA ASP A 257 -5.25 19.82 9.82
C ASP A 257 -4.07 20.81 9.88
N ASP A 258 -3.37 20.94 11.02
CA ASP A 258 -2.43 22.04 11.23
C ASP A 258 -1.01 21.80 10.67
N GLU A 259 -0.56 20.55 10.52
CA GLU A 259 0.80 20.26 10.02
C GLU A 259 0.91 20.22 8.49
N TYR A 260 -0.20 20.06 7.76
CA TYR A 260 -0.19 19.94 6.30
C TYR A 260 -0.37 21.26 5.55
N SER A 261 -0.67 22.36 6.26
CA SER A 261 -0.94 23.66 5.64
C SER A 261 0.32 24.50 5.37
N THR A 262 1.47 24.18 5.98
CA THR A 262 2.60 25.13 6.07
C THR A 262 3.82 24.78 5.21
N ASN A 263 3.83 23.64 4.50
CA ASN A 263 5.00 23.20 3.70
C ASN A 263 4.70 22.88 2.23
N LEU A 264 3.69 23.51 1.62
CA LEU A 264 3.32 23.29 0.20
C LEU A 264 3.43 24.55 -0.69
N LEU A 265 4.10 25.59 -0.21
CA LEU A 265 4.53 26.71 -1.06
C LEU A 265 6.05 26.66 -1.19
N LEU A 266 6.54 25.79 -2.08
CA LEU A 266 7.76 25.94 -2.90
C LEU A 266 7.87 24.76 -3.88
#